data_AF-A0A939WKK5-F1
#
_entry.id   AF-A0A939WKK5-F1
#
_cell.length_a   1.000
_cell.length_b   1.000
_cell.length_c   1.000
_cell.angle_alpha   90.00
_cell.angle_beta   90.00
_cell.angle_gamma   90.00
#
_symmetry.space_group_name_H-M   'P 1'
#
loop_
_entity.id
_entity.type
_entity.pdbx_description
1 polymer ?
#
loop_
_entity_poly.entity_id
_entity_poly.type
_entity_poly.pdbx_seq_one_letter_code
_entity_poly.pdbx_strand_id
1 'polypeptide(L)'
;MALHKTYSKDKTKCGVTFELSAEAAKDAEQVWLAGDFNSWSSVDTPMKKQKNGSFKVKVTLEAGHEYQFRYLLDGKRWENDWAADKYVPAPFSYTDNSVVIV
;
A
#
# COMPACT_ATOMS: atom_id res chain seq x y z
N MET A 1 -5.86 7.20 -6.42
CA MET A 1 -4.75 6.44 -5.78
C MET A 1 -3.53 6.56 -6.65
N ALA A 2 -2.34 6.44 -6.08
CA ALA A 2 -1.11 6.53 -6.87
C ALA A 2 0.03 5.74 -6.21
N LEU A 3 0.80 5.04 -7.05
CA LEU A 3 2.07 4.43 -6.69
C LEU A 3 3.20 5.20 -7.38
N HIS A 4 4.00 5.91 -6.58
CA HIS A 4 5.18 6.60 -7.11
C HIS A 4 6.44 5.84 -6.74
N LYS A 5 7.22 5.41 -7.75
CA LYS A 5 8.41 4.57 -7.59
C LYS A 5 9.67 5.40 -7.85
N THR A 6 10.63 5.35 -6.94
CA THR A 6 11.93 6.03 -7.09
C THR A 6 13.06 5.05 -6.80
N TYR A 7 13.83 4.69 -7.83
CA TYR A 7 14.94 3.76 -7.72
C TYR A 7 16.21 4.42 -7.16
N SER A 8 16.98 3.65 -6.39
CA SER A 8 18.34 4.03 -5.98
C SER A 8 19.28 4.06 -7.20
N LYS A 9 20.43 4.73 -7.06
CA LYS A 9 21.41 4.86 -8.15
C LYS A 9 21.95 3.51 -8.65
N ASP A 10 22.09 2.55 -7.74
CA ASP A 10 22.52 1.17 -8.00
C ASP A 10 21.37 0.24 -8.41
N LYS A 11 20.12 0.75 -8.45
CA LYS A 11 18.90 0.01 -8.80
C LYS A 11 18.62 -1.25 -7.96
N THR A 12 19.20 -1.34 -6.76
CA THR A 12 18.94 -2.46 -5.82
C THR A 12 17.72 -2.22 -4.94
N LYS A 13 17.34 -0.94 -4.75
CA LYS A 13 16.22 -0.53 -3.90
C LYS A 13 15.31 0.44 -4.63
N CYS A 14 14.05 0.44 -4.25
CA CYS A 14 13.06 1.39 -4.73
C CYS A 14 12.26 1.97 -3.55
N GLY A 15 12.22 3.30 -3.46
CA GLY A 15 11.27 3.99 -2.61
C GLY A 15 9.91 4.03 -3.30
N VAL A 16 8.97 3.22 -2.85
CA VAL A 16 7.59 3.25 -3.31
C VAL A 16 6.78 4.12 -2.36
N THR A 17 6.09 5.09 -2.93
CA THR A 17 5.14 5.94 -2.20
C THR A 17 3.74 5.50 -2.53
N PHE A 18 3.02 5.04 -1.50
CA PHE A 18 1.65 4.58 -1.55
C PHE A 18 0.72 5.73 -1.19
N GLU A 19 -0.30 5.97 -2.01
CA GLU A 19 -1.26 7.05 -1.81
C GLU A 19 -2.71 6.57 -1.96
N LEU A 20 -3.44 6.60 -0.84
CA LEU A 20 -4.87 6.32 -0.76
C LEU A 20 -5.65 7.64 -0.93
N SER A 21 -6.51 7.75 -1.95
CA SER A 21 -7.34 8.95 -2.15
C SER A 21 -8.39 9.10 -1.03
N ALA A 22 -8.82 10.34 -0.77
CA ALA A 22 -9.86 10.62 0.23
C ALA A 22 -11.17 9.84 -0.05
N GLU A 23 -11.53 9.69 -1.32
CA GLU A 23 -12.68 8.89 -1.76
C GLU A 23 -12.56 7.41 -1.37
N ALA A 24 -11.38 6.82 -1.57
CA ALA A 24 -11.11 5.44 -1.18
C ALA A 24 -11.00 5.29 0.34
N ALA A 25 -10.57 6.35 1.04
CA ALA A 25 -10.49 6.40 2.49
C ALA A 25 -11.87 6.41 3.18
N LYS A 26 -12.96 6.79 2.49
CA LYS A 26 -14.34 6.76 3.02
C LYS A 26 -14.46 7.34 4.44
N ASP A 27 -13.91 8.54 4.62
CA ASP A 27 -13.87 9.27 5.90
C ASP A 27 -13.03 8.62 7.02
N ALA A 28 -12.16 7.66 6.70
CA ALA A 28 -11.25 7.07 7.67
C ALA A 28 -10.41 8.12 8.41
N GLU A 29 -10.18 7.87 9.70
CA GLU A 29 -9.31 8.70 10.54
C GLU A 29 -7.87 8.22 10.46
N GLN A 30 -7.68 6.90 10.46
CA GLN A 30 -6.38 6.24 10.42
C GLN A 30 -6.35 5.17 9.34
N VAL A 31 -5.23 5.10 8.62
CA VAL A 31 -5.00 4.07 7.61
C VAL A 31 -3.65 3.46 7.86
N TRP A 32 -3.56 2.13 7.85
CA TRP A 32 -2.32 1.38 7.86
C TRP A 32 -2.12 0.68 6.54
N LEU A 33 -0.86 0.58 6.12
CA LEU A 33 -0.46 -0.21 4.98
C LEU A 33 0.01 -1.57 5.49
N ALA A 34 -0.60 -2.66 5.04
CA ALA A 34 -0.16 -4.02 5.35
C ALA A 34 0.27 -4.71 4.07
N GLY A 35 1.40 -5.41 4.09
CA GLY A 35 1.89 -6.15 2.92
C GLY A 35 3.08 -7.04 3.26
N ASP A 36 3.61 -7.72 2.24
CA ASP A 36 4.69 -8.69 2.43
C ASP A 36 5.93 -8.09 3.12
N PHE A 37 6.24 -6.82 2.83
CA PHE A 37 7.37 -6.08 3.41
C PHE A 37 7.25 -5.77 4.90
N ASN A 38 6.07 -5.89 5.49
CA ASN A 38 5.85 -5.74 6.93
C ASN A 38 5.14 -6.96 7.55
N SER A 39 5.24 -8.12 6.90
CA SER A 39 4.57 -9.36 7.34
C SER A 39 3.06 -9.18 7.55
N TRP A 40 2.40 -8.37 6.73
CA TRP A 40 0.97 -8.07 6.82
C TRP A 40 0.53 -7.44 8.15
N SER A 41 1.43 -6.72 8.81
CA SER A 41 1.13 -6.04 10.07
C SER A 41 0.09 -4.92 9.89
N SER A 42 -0.91 -4.91 10.77
CA SER A 42 -1.97 -3.92 10.82
C SER A 42 -1.61 -2.65 11.59
N VAL A 43 -0.41 -2.59 12.17
CA VAL A 43 0.00 -1.50 13.08
C VAL A 43 1.35 -0.88 12.74
N ASP A 44 2.26 -1.63 12.09
CA ASP A 44 3.65 -1.21 11.92
C ASP A 44 3.87 -0.13 10.85
N THR A 45 2.89 0.11 9.98
CA THR A 45 3.05 1.07 8.86
C THR A 45 1.84 2.01 8.75
N PRO A 46 1.66 2.93 9.71
CA PRO A 46 0.62 3.95 9.64
C PRO A 46 0.90 4.93 8.50
N MET A 47 -0.15 5.30 7.78
CA MET A 47 -0.11 6.30 6.72
C MET A 47 -0.40 7.70 7.26
N LYS A 48 0.26 8.70 6.69
CA LYS A 48 0.06 10.10 7.07
C LYS A 48 -1.13 10.70 6.31
N LYS A 49 -2.16 11.12 7.03
CA LYS A 49 -3.28 11.90 6.49
C LYS A 49 -2.79 13.26 5.97
N GLN A 50 -3.20 13.61 4.77
CA GLN A 50 -2.88 14.85 4.07
C GLN A 50 -4.03 15.86 4.22
N LYS A 51 -3.75 17.14 3.94
CA LYS A 51 -4.75 18.22 4.07
C LYS A 51 -5.97 18.05 3.15
N ASN A 52 -5.78 17.40 2.00
CA ASN A 52 -6.83 17.09 1.03
C ASN A 52 -7.62 15.80 1.39
N GLY A 53 -7.37 15.20 2.56
CA GLY A 53 -8.02 13.97 3.00
C GLY A 53 -7.40 12.68 2.46
N SER A 54 -6.40 12.74 1.58
CA SER A 54 -5.68 11.53 1.14
C SER A 54 -4.72 11.03 2.22
N PHE A 55 -4.28 9.77 2.12
CA PHE A 55 -3.28 9.19 3.01
C PHE A 55 -2.06 8.80 2.21
N LYS A 56 -0.87 8.98 2.80
CA LYS A 56 0.40 8.73 2.12
C LYS A 56 1.43 8.08 3.02
N VAL A 57 2.17 7.10 2.50
CA VAL A 57 3.34 6.53 3.16
C VAL A 57 4.39 6.16 2.12
N LYS A 58 5.67 6.23 2.49
CA LYS A 58 6.79 5.82 1.65
C LYS A 58 7.47 4.62 2.29
N VAL A 59 7.61 3.54 1.53
CA VAL A 59 8.29 2.31 1.93
C VAL A 59 9.46 2.07 0.97
N THR A 60 10.58 1.61 1.50
CA THR A 60 11.70 1.16 0.68
C THR A 60 11.63 -0.35 0.51
N LEU A 61 11.56 -0.78 -0.74
CA LEU A 61 11.46 -2.18 -1.15
C LEU A 61 12.69 -2.57 -1.97
N GLU A 62 12.99 -3.87 -2.04
CA GLU A 62 14.04 -4.37 -2.92
C GLU A 62 13.52 -4.39 -4.36
N ALA A 63 14.37 -4.02 -5.30
CA ALA A 63 14.01 -3.99 -6.72
C ALA A 63 14.10 -5.39 -7.34
N GLY A 64 13.28 -5.66 -8.35
CA GLY A 64 13.14 -6.97 -9.00
C GLY A 64 12.15 -7.92 -8.32
N HIS A 65 11.31 -7.41 -7.42
CA HIS A 65 10.38 -8.22 -6.62
C HIS A 65 8.94 -7.71 -6.74
N GLU A 66 7.99 -8.63 -6.58
CA GLU A 66 6.57 -8.32 -6.46
C GLU A 66 6.18 -8.40 -4.98
N TYR A 67 5.46 -7.40 -4.48
CA TYR A 67 4.98 -7.37 -3.11
C TYR A 67 3.48 -7.18 -3.09
N GLN A 68 2.78 -8.05 -2.36
CA GLN A 68 1.36 -7.92 -2.09
C GLN A 68 1.12 -6.95 -0.94
N PHE A 69 0.04 -6.16 -1.03
CA PHE A 69 -0.35 -5.20 -0.01
C PHE A 69 -1.84 -4.87 -0.05
N ARG A 70 -2.35 -4.31 1.06
CA ARG A 70 -3.68 -3.73 1.22
C ARG A 70 -3.66 -2.57 2.22
N TYR A 71 -4.68 -1.73 2.15
CA TYR A 71 -4.89 -0.65 3.11
C TYR A 71 -5.90 -1.08 4.17
N LEU A 72 -5.58 -0.88 5.45
CA LEU A 72 -6.47 -1.12 6.58
C LEU A 72 -6.97 0.23 7.10
N LEU A 73 -8.25 0.50 6.93
CA LEU A 73 -8.94 1.71 7.35
C LEU A 73 -9.54 1.50 8.74
N ASP A 74 -9.17 2.38 9.68
CA ASP A 74 -9.61 2.41 11.08
C ASP A 74 -9.53 1.04 11.80
N GLY A 75 -8.61 0.17 11.37
CA GLY A 75 -8.44 -1.17 11.92
C GLY A 75 -9.57 -2.15 11.59
N LYS A 76 -10.51 -1.78 10.71
CA LYS A 76 -11.77 -2.53 10.49
C LYS A 76 -12.01 -2.93 9.06
N ARG A 77 -11.64 -2.09 8.10
CA ARG A 77 -11.97 -2.27 6.68
C ARG A 77 -10.70 -2.39 5.86
N TRP A 78 -10.65 -3.41 5.01
CA TRP A 78 -9.59 -3.56 4.02
C TRP A 78 -10.01 -2.92 2.70
N GLU A 79 -9.08 -2.18 2.09
CA GLU A 79 -9.25 -1.54 0.78
C GLU A 79 -8.06 -1.87 -0.12
N ASN A 80 -8.35 -2.11 -1.40
CA ASN A 80 -7.34 -2.40 -2.41
C ASN A 80 -6.93 -1.13 -3.14
N ASP A 81 -5.67 -1.06 -3.59
CA ASP A 81 -5.23 0.01 -4.47
C ASP A 81 -5.75 -0.20 -5.88
N TRP A 82 -6.60 0.72 -6.37
CA TRP A 82 -7.16 0.72 -7.71
C TRP A 82 -6.11 1.00 -8.80
N ALA A 83 -4.95 1.53 -8.41
CA ALA A 83 -3.79 1.78 -9.26
C ALA A 83 -2.65 0.78 -9.00
N ALA A 84 -2.93 -0.38 -8.39
CA ALA A 84 -1.96 -1.47 -8.25
C ALA A 84 -1.47 -1.95 -9.62
N ASP A 85 -0.22 -2.44 -9.68
CA ASP A 85 0.34 -2.98 -10.92
C ASP A 85 -0.36 -4.28 -11.33
N LYS A 86 -0.77 -5.09 -10.34
CA LYS A 86 -1.55 -6.33 -10.52
C LYS A 86 -2.47 -6.57 -9.33
N TYR A 87 -3.36 -7.54 -9.51
CA TYR A 87 -4.16 -8.14 -8.44
C TYR A 87 -3.91 -9.63 -8.43
N VAL A 88 -3.76 -10.21 -7.24
CA VAL A 88 -3.59 -11.66 -7.08
C VAL A 88 -4.66 -12.20 -6.11
N PRO A 89 -5.26 -13.37 -6.40
CA PRO A 89 -6.23 -13.97 -5.51
C PRO A 89 -5.58 -14.26 -4.16
N ALA A 90 -6.16 -13.77 -3.07
CA ALA A 90 -5.66 -14.12 -1.75
C ALA A 90 -6.02 -15.58 -1.43
N PRO A 91 -5.07 -16.40 -0.96
CA PRO A 91 -5.22 -17.87 -0.92
C PRO A 91 -6.36 -18.39 -0.04
N PHE A 92 -6.86 -17.59 0.89
CA PHE A 92 -7.89 -17.98 1.86
C PHE A 92 -9.11 -17.05 1.90
N SER A 93 -9.23 -16.12 0.95
CA SER A 93 -10.37 -15.21 0.88
C SER A 93 -10.86 -15.06 -0.56
N TYR A 94 -12.17 -14.88 -0.75
CA TYR A 94 -12.77 -14.51 -2.04
C TYR A 94 -12.45 -13.06 -2.45
N THR A 95 -11.26 -12.55 -2.09
CA THR A 95 -10.83 -11.17 -2.34
C THR A 95 -9.43 -11.18 -2.92
N ASP A 96 -9.14 -10.19 -3.77
CA ASP A 96 -7.81 -10.02 -4.34
C ASP A 96 -6.92 -9.13 -3.46
N ASN A 97 -5.63 -9.39 -3.48
CA ASN A 97 -4.59 -8.51 -2.93
C ASN A 97 -4.04 -7.61 -4.03
N SER A 98 -3.73 -6.36 -3.69
CA SER A 98 -3.04 -5.45 -4.60
C SER A 98 -1.57 -5.83 -4.65
N VAL A 99 -0.94 -5.74 -5.82
CA VAL A 99 0.47 -6.04 -6.02
C VAL A 99 1.19 -4.81 -6.54
N VAL A 100 2.34 -4.50 -5.93
CA VAL A 100 3.31 -3.56 -6.47
C VAL A 100 4.51 -4.31 -7.00
N ILE A 101 4.89 -4.01 -8.24
CA ILE A 101 6.08 -4.58 -8.89
C ILE A 101 7.17 -3.53 -8.82
N VAL A 102 8.30 -3.92 -8.23
CA VAL A 102 9.43 -3.06 -7.92
C VAL A 102 10.65 -3.54 -8.67
#